data_AF-A0A933Q6J2-F1
#
_entry.id   AF-A0A933Q6J2-F1
#
_cell.length_a   1.000
_cell.length_b   1.000
_cell.length_c   1.000
_cell.angle_alpha   90.00
_cell.angle_beta   90.00
_cell.angle_gamma   90.00
#
_symmetry.space_group_name_H-M   'P 1'
#
loop_
_entity.id
_entity.type
_entity.pdbx_description
1 polymer ?
#
loop_
_entity_poly.entity_id
_entity_poly.type
_entity_poly.pdbx_seq_one_letter_code
_entity_poly.pdbx_strand_id
1 'polypeptide(L)'
;MNRLLWNVAALAALLIAAPASQAAGAGYVGVKTCTKCHDVQGDSWAETAHAKAFESLKANTKADEKKKAKLDPAKDYTKDKDCVGCHSTGFGQSGGFAVGGEVGGQKQLGAVGCESCHGAGGGYRDEHGKAEKKLKKESQSTPRKALVAAGQNFDYEKACAACHLNYKGSSHKGAKPPYTPFTPEADAKYKFEYDKAVRSKALHEHYKLKGVFSGDPLPAVRAEFQKNAKEIPE
;
A
#
# COMPACT_ATOMS: atom_id res chain seq x y z
N MET A 1 -14.93 -67.32 39.87
CA MET A 1 -14.22 -67.29 38.57
C MET A 1 -14.61 -66.03 37.82
N ASN A 2 -13.61 -65.18 37.56
CA ASN A 2 -13.50 -64.16 36.52
C ASN A 2 -14.64 -63.16 36.22
N ARG A 3 -14.26 -61.88 36.45
CA ARG A 3 -14.32 -60.75 35.49
C ARG A 3 -15.73 -60.15 35.27
N LEU A 4 -15.92 -58.82 35.27
CA LEU A 4 -15.08 -57.78 34.69
C LEU A 4 -15.51 -56.44 35.30
N LEU A 5 -14.54 -55.67 35.81
CA LEU A 5 -14.70 -54.28 36.23
C LEU A 5 -14.82 -53.39 34.99
N TRP A 6 -15.88 -52.60 34.88
CA TRP A 6 -15.99 -51.51 33.90
C TRP A 6 -15.88 -50.17 34.61
N ASN A 7 -14.63 -49.74 34.83
CA ASN A 7 -14.29 -48.34 35.05
C ASN A 7 -14.14 -47.69 33.67
N VAL A 8 -15.19 -47.04 33.16
CA VAL A 8 -15.04 -46.11 32.04
C VAL A 8 -14.84 -44.73 32.64
N ALA A 9 -13.57 -44.36 32.80
CA ALA A 9 -13.17 -43.01 33.14
C ALA A 9 -13.59 -42.07 32.00
N ALA A 10 -14.52 -41.16 32.29
CA ALA A 10 -14.87 -40.07 31.39
C ALA A 10 -13.71 -39.07 31.34
N LEU A 11 -12.84 -39.20 30.33
CA LEU A 11 -11.90 -38.13 29.98
C LEU A 11 -12.69 -36.99 29.34
N ALA A 12 -13.01 -35.98 30.14
CA ALA A 12 -13.41 -34.67 29.64
C ALA A 12 -12.20 -34.02 28.96
N ALA A 13 -12.12 -34.12 27.63
CA ALA A 13 -11.17 -33.37 26.84
C ALA A 13 -11.56 -31.88 26.90
N LEU A 14 -10.91 -31.11 27.78
CA LEU A 14 -10.92 -29.66 27.70
C LEU A 14 -10.21 -29.26 26.40
N LEU A 15 -11.01 -28.93 25.38
CA LEU A 15 -10.57 -28.16 24.23
C LEU A 15 -10.16 -26.77 24.74
N ILE A 16 -8.87 -26.58 25.02
CA ILE A 16 -8.29 -25.25 25.19
C ILE A 16 -8.38 -24.60 23.81
N ALA A 17 -9.45 -23.83 23.60
CA ALA A 17 -9.53 -22.92 22.47
C ALA A 17 -8.43 -21.87 22.67
N ALA A 18 -7.29 -22.07 21.99
CA ALA A 18 -6.30 -21.03 21.85
C ALA A 18 -7.02 -19.79 21.28
N PRO A 19 -6.86 -18.60 21.85
CA PRO A 19 -7.41 -17.40 21.25
C PRO A 19 -6.77 -17.30 19.86
N ALA A 20 -7.60 -17.39 18.82
CA ALA A 20 -7.18 -16.98 17.51
C ALA A 20 -6.77 -15.52 17.65
N SER A 21 -5.46 -15.25 17.66
CA SER A 21 -4.96 -13.91 17.42
C SER A 21 -5.52 -13.49 16.08
N GLN A 22 -6.61 -12.72 16.10
CA GLN A 22 -6.99 -11.90 14.98
C GLN A 22 -5.76 -11.06 14.68
N ALA A 23 -5.04 -11.45 13.63
CA ALA A 23 -3.99 -10.64 13.07
C ALA A 23 -4.63 -9.28 12.83
N ALA A 24 -4.22 -8.29 13.63
CA ALA A 24 -4.70 -6.93 13.56
C ALA A 24 -4.13 -6.27 12.30
N GLY A 25 -4.56 -6.74 11.13
CA GLY A 25 -4.55 -5.94 9.92
C GLY A 25 -5.71 -4.96 10.04
N ALA A 26 -5.60 -3.98 10.94
CA ALA A 26 -6.52 -2.86 10.93
C ALA A 26 -6.44 -2.22 9.53
N GLY A 27 -7.61 -1.97 8.94
CA GLY A 27 -7.75 -1.58 7.54
C GLY A 27 -7.05 -0.26 7.19
N TYR A 28 -7.32 0.25 5.98
CA TYR A 28 -6.74 1.49 5.51
C TYR A 28 -7.12 2.68 6.41
N VAL A 29 -6.12 3.51 6.74
CA VAL A 29 -6.23 4.65 7.65
C VAL A 29 -6.05 6.01 6.96
N GLY A 30 -5.60 6.02 5.71
CA GLY A 30 -5.48 7.21 4.89
C GLY A 30 -4.18 7.99 5.10
N VAL A 31 -3.84 8.81 4.11
CA VAL A 31 -2.58 9.56 4.03
C VAL A 31 -2.36 10.45 5.25
N LYS A 32 -3.41 11.14 5.72
CA LYS A 32 -3.34 12.03 6.89
C LYS A 32 -2.87 11.34 8.17
N THR A 33 -3.03 10.02 8.27
CA THR A 33 -2.50 9.27 9.42
C THR A 33 -0.98 9.14 9.34
N CYS A 34 -0.45 8.91 8.14
CA CYS A 34 0.98 8.76 7.89
C CYS A 34 1.73 10.09 8.00
N THR A 35 1.17 11.17 7.44
CA THR A 35 1.82 12.48 7.37
C THR A 35 1.90 13.23 8.70
N LYS A 36 1.25 12.73 9.76
CA LYS A 36 1.46 13.21 11.13
C LYS A 36 2.88 12.94 11.66
N CYS A 37 3.55 11.92 11.13
CA CYS A 37 4.92 11.55 11.50
C CYS A 37 5.90 11.60 10.32
N HIS A 38 5.38 11.67 9.10
CA HIS A 38 6.11 11.72 7.84
C HIS A 38 5.64 12.91 6.99
N ASP A 39 5.71 14.09 7.57
CA ASP A 39 5.28 15.36 6.98
C ASP A 39 6.07 15.68 5.69
N VAL A 40 7.40 15.65 5.74
CA VAL A 40 8.26 15.98 4.59
C VAL A 40 8.08 15.02 3.41
N GLN A 41 7.84 13.74 3.68
CA GLN A 41 7.45 12.78 2.64
C GLN A 41 6.03 13.06 2.13
N GLY A 42 5.13 13.46 3.01
CA GLY A 42 3.77 13.89 2.67
C GLY A 42 3.76 15.07 1.72
N ASP A 43 4.54 16.12 2.01
CA ASP A 43 4.66 17.32 1.19
C ASP A 43 5.22 16.99 -0.18
N SER A 44 6.29 16.18 -0.24
CA SER A 44 6.84 15.75 -1.53
C SER A 44 5.88 14.83 -2.29
N TRP A 45 5.15 13.95 -1.61
CA TRP A 45 4.14 13.07 -2.23
C TRP A 45 3.00 13.87 -2.84
N ALA A 46 2.52 14.92 -2.16
CA ALA A 46 1.38 15.74 -2.59
C ALA A 46 1.57 16.33 -3.99
N GLU A 47 2.83 16.53 -4.41
CA GLU A 47 3.15 17.04 -5.74
C GLU A 47 3.12 16.01 -6.86
N THR A 48 3.14 14.72 -6.53
CA THR A 48 3.22 13.62 -7.49
C THR A 48 1.92 13.41 -8.29
N ALA A 49 2.04 12.73 -9.42
CA ALA A 49 0.88 12.27 -10.18
C ALA A 49 0.01 11.29 -9.38
N HIS A 50 0.59 10.54 -8.43
CA HIS A 50 -0.11 9.60 -7.56
C HIS A 50 -1.04 10.32 -6.57
N ALA A 51 -0.58 11.42 -5.96
CA ALA A 51 -1.43 12.27 -5.12
C ALA A 51 -2.58 12.89 -5.92
N LYS A 52 -2.33 13.22 -7.19
CA LYS A 52 -3.30 13.85 -8.11
C LYS A 52 -4.07 12.82 -8.95
N ALA A 53 -3.94 11.52 -8.67
CA ALA A 53 -4.42 10.45 -9.56
C ALA A 53 -5.93 10.54 -9.82
N PHE A 54 -6.73 10.83 -8.80
CA PHE A 54 -8.18 10.88 -8.92
C PHE A 54 -8.67 12.03 -9.80
N GLU A 55 -7.92 13.13 -9.91
CA GLU A 55 -8.25 14.26 -10.79
C GLU A 55 -8.28 13.86 -12.27
N SER A 56 -7.48 12.88 -12.68
CA SER A 56 -7.49 12.37 -14.05
C SER A 56 -8.78 11.63 -14.42
N LEU A 57 -9.60 11.23 -13.44
CA LEU A 57 -10.90 10.59 -13.68
C LEU A 57 -12.01 11.58 -14.00
N LYS A 58 -11.86 12.85 -13.61
CA LYS A 58 -12.89 13.88 -13.83
C LYS A 58 -13.13 14.12 -15.32
N ALA A 59 -14.33 14.56 -15.66
CA ALA A 59 -14.64 15.01 -17.03
C ALA A 59 -13.67 16.11 -17.49
N ASN A 60 -13.31 16.07 -18.77
CA ASN A 60 -12.48 17.05 -19.48
C ASN A 60 -11.01 17.17 -19.00
N THR A 61 -10.56 16.37 -18.04
CA THR A 61 -9.13 16.28 -17.67
C THR A 61 -8.41 15.25 -18.55
N LYS A 62 -7.11 15.47 -18.83
CA LYS A 62 -6.26 14.53 -19.60
C LYS A 62 -6.90 14.07 -20.92
N ALA A 63 -7.51 15.01 -21.64
CA ALA A 63 -8.36 14.70 -22.79
C ALA A 63 -7.60 13.98 -23.91
N ASP A 64 -6.36 14.38 -24.20
CA ASP A 64 -5.55 13.76 -25.24
C ASP A 64 -5.14 12.34 -24.87
N GLU A 65 -4.75 12.09 -23.61
CA GLU A 65 -4.47 10.75 -23.12
C GLU A 65 -5.71 9.86 -23.18
N LYS A 66 -6.88 10.36 -22.75
CA LYS A 66 -8.14 9.62 -22.81
C LYS A 66 -8.49 9.25 -24.25
N LYS A 67 -8.40 10.18 -25.20
CA LYS A 67 -8.63 9.91 -26.63
C LYS A 67 -7.68 8.85 -27.18
N LYS A 68 -6.38 8.93 -26.87
CA LYS A 68 -5.38 7.91 -27.27
C LYS A 68 -5.72 6.53 -26.71
N ALA A 69 -6.23 6.47 -25.49
CA ALA A 69 -6.70 5.26 -24.84
C ALA A 69 -8.14 4.85 -25.25
N LYS A 70 -8.74 5.52 -26.26
CA LYS A 70 -10.12 5.29 -26.75
C LYS A 70 -11.20 5.46 -25.68
N LEU A 71 -10.95 6.34 -24.71
CA LEU A 71 -11.91 6.76 -23.68
C LEU A 71 -12.59 8.07 -24.09
N ASP A 72 -13.82 8.26 -23.64
CA ASP A 72 -14.53 9.54 -23.76
C ASP A 72 -13.89 10.58 -22.81
N PRO A 73 -13.32 11.69 -23.31
CA PRO A 73 -12.75 12.74 -22.47
C PRO A 73 -13.79 13.52 -21.67
N ALA A 74 -15.05 13.59 -22.12
CA ALA A 74 -16.13 14.33 -21.46
C ALA A 74 -16.84 13.52 -20.37
N LYS A 75 -16.65 12.19 -20.34
CA LYS A 75 -17.20 11.33 -19.28
C LYS A 75 -16.50 11.56 -17.95
N ASP A 76 -17.29 11.60 -16.88
CA ASP A 76 -16.80 11.53 -15.50
C ASP A 76 -16.64 10.07 -15.06
N TYR A 77 -15.40 9.65 -14.79
CA TYR A 77 -15.04 8.30 -14.33
C TYR A 77 -14.87 8.22 -12.81
N THR A 78 -15.13 9.29 -12.05
CA THR A 78 -14.89 9.31 -10.59
C THR A 78 -15.76 8.34 -9.79
N LYS A 79 -16.86 7.86 -10.38
CA LYS A 79 -17.73 6.83 -9.80
C LYS A 79 -17.64 5.48 -10.53
N ASP A 80 -16.74 5.37 -11.50
CA ASP A 80 -16.58 4.17 -12.30
C ASP A 80 -15.70 3.15 -11.56
N LYS A 81 -16.31 2.03 -11.14
CA LYS A 81 -15.62 0.95 -10.42
C LYS A 81 -14.46 0.36 -11.22
N ASP A 82 -14.49 0.49 -12.55
CA ASP A 82 -13.45 -0.02 -13.43
C ASP A 82 -12.22 0.91 -13.46
N CYS A 83 -12.32 2.12 -12.91
CA CYS A 83 -11.25 3.13 -12.89
C CYS A 83 -10.73 3.42 -11.48
N VAL A 84 -11.63 3.55 -10.50
CA VAL A 84 -11.25 4.01 -9.15
C VAL A 84 -10.29 3.06 -8.44
N GLY A 85 -10.25 1.78 -8.82
CA GLY A 85 -9.35 0.79 -8.21
C GLY A 85 -7.86 1.15 -8.28
N CYS A 86 -7.40 1.77 -9.38
CA CYS A 86 -6.00 2.19 -9.55
C CYS A 86 -5.76 3.68 -9.24
N HIS A 87 -6.83 4.46 -9.00
CA HIS A 87 -6.78 5.91 -8.78
C HIS A 87 -7.13 6.31 -7.36
N SER A 88 -7.33 5.34 -6.47
CA SER A 88 -7.64 5.52 -5.06
C SER A 88 -6.83 4.56 -4.19
N THR A 89 -6.96 4.70 -2.88
CA THR A 89 -6.25 3.88 -1.89
C THR A 89 -7.18 2.82 -1.31
N GLY A 90 -6.78 1.54 -1.43
CA GLY A 90 -7.49 0.43 -0.78
C GLY A 90 -8.90 0.16 -1.30
N PHE A 91 -9.18 0.42 -2.58
CA PHE A 91 -10.52 0.27 -3.15
C PHE A 91 -11.12 -1.12 -2.86
N GLY A 92 -12.32 -1.12 -2.28
CA GLY A 92 -13.04 -2.36 -1.94
C GLY A 92 -12.44 -3.15 -0.78
N GLN A 93 -11.46 -2.59 -0.05
CA GLN A 93 -10.86 -3.20 1.13
C GLN A 93 -11.29 -2.49 2.41
N SER A 94 -11.15 -3.16 3.56
CA SER A 94 -11.53 -2.62 4.86
C SER A 94 -10.85 -1.27 5.11
N GLY A 95 -11.65 -0.25 5.40
CA GLY A 95 -11.18 1.12 5.66
C GLY A 95 -10.74 1.92 4.43
N GLY A 96 -10.70 1.33 3.24
CA GLY A 96 -10.24 1.96 2.01
C GLY A 96 -11.33 2.69 1.23
N PHE A 97 -11.00 3.15 0.01
CA PHE A 97 -11.91 3.94 -0.81
C PHE A 97 -13.16 3.15 -1.21
N ALA A 98 -14.30 3.83 -1.21
CA ALA A 98 -15.57 3.33 -1.72
C ALA A 98 -16.10 4.29 -2.79
N VAL A 99 -16.81 3.76 -3.79
CA VAL A 99 -17.44 4.58 -4.84
C VAL A 99 -18.36 5.62 -4.19
N GLY A 100 -18.22 6.88 -4.60
CA GLY A 100 -18.99 7.99 -4.03
C GLY A 100 -18.50 8.49 -2.67
N GLY A 101 -17.44 7.91 -2.11
CA GLY A 101 -16.78 8.42 -0.92
C GLY A 101 -16.08 9.76 -1.17
N GLU A 102 -15.80 10.50 -0.09
CA GLU A 102 -15.07 11.77 -0.15
C GLU A 102 -13.64 11.57 -0.63
N VAL A 103 -13.29 12.17 -1.77
CA VAL A 103 -11.95 12.11 -2.39
C VAL A 103 -10.88 12.67 -1.43
N GLY A 104 -11.11 13.88 -0.91
CA GLY A 104 -10.21 14.61 -0.02
C GLY A 104 -10.59 14.59 1.46
N GLY A 105 -11.50 13.69 1.87
CA GLY A 105 -12.08 13.65 3.22
C GLY A 105 -11.06 13.41 4.34
N GLN A 106 -11.52 13.08 5.55
CA GLN A 106 -10.61 12.90 6.70
C GLN A 106 -9.48 11.88 6.47
N LYS A 107 -9.70 10.87 5.64
CA LYS A 107 -8.68 9.89 5.26
C LYS A 107 -7.93 10.22 3.96
N GLN A 108 -8.48 11.09 3.09
CA GLN A 108 -7.91 11.41 1.77
C GLN A 108 -7.57 10.16 0.94
N LEU A 109 -8.58 9.31 0.70
CA LEU A 109 -8.42 8.02 0.01
C LEU A 109 -8.57 8.12 -1.51
N GLY A 110 -9.05 9.25 -2.03
CA GLY A 110 -9.14 9.54 -3.46
C GLY A 110 -7.80 9.96 -4.06
N ALA A 111 -6.78 9.12 -3.88
CA ALA A 111 -5.45 9.25 -4.45
C ALA A 111 -4.75 7.88 -4.39
N VAL A 112 -3.66 7.73 -5.14
CA VAL A 112 -2.71 6.64 -4.89
C VAL A 112 -1.82 7.09 -3.73
N GLY A 113 -2.24 6.76 -2.51
CA GLY A 113 -1.66 7.23 -1.26
C GLY A 113 -0.51 6.34 -0.75
N CYS A 114 -0.01 6.68 0.44
CA CYS A 114 1.07 5.96 1.11
C CYS A 114 0.81 4.45 1.15
N GLU A 115 -0.42 4.08 1.50
CA GLU A 115 -0.84 2.70 1.74
C GLU A 115 -1.02 1.88 0.44
N SER A 116 -1.10 2.54 -0.73
CA SER A 116 -1.09 1.83 -2.03
C SER A 116 0.27 1.18 -2.32
N CYS A 117 1.36 1.74 -1.77
CA CYS A 117 2.71 1.20 -1.90
C CYS A 117 3.17 0.49 -0.62
N HIS A 118 2.89 1.06 0.55
CA HIS A 118 3.36 0.56 1.85
C HIS A 118 2.40 -0.38 2.58
N GLY A 119 1.23 -0.70 2.00
CA GLY A 119 0.22 -1.58 2.60
C GLY A 119 -0.72 -0.84 3.55
N ALA A 120 -1.77 -1.54 4.03
CA ALA A 120 -2.75 -0.97 4.96
C ALA A 120 -2.10 -0.60 6.31
N GLY A 121 -2.23 0.66 6.70
CA GLY A 121 -1.49 1.26 7.80
C GLY A 121 -2.06 1.04 9.19
N GLY A 122 -3.26 0.47 9.31
CA GLY A 122 -3.93 0.35 10.61
C GLY A 122 -3.13 -0.46 11.63
N GLY A 123 -2.43 -1.52 11.19
CA GLY A 123 -1.57 -2.32 12.06
C GLY A 123 -0.19 -1.69 12.28
N TYR A 124 0.57 -1.50 11.19
CA TYR A 124 1.99 -1.15 11.31
C TYR A 124 2.27 0.27 11.82
N ARG A 125 1.31 1.22 11.72
CA ARG A 125 1.54 2.59 12.23
C ARG A 125 1.86 2.61 13.73
N ASP A 126 1.22 1.72 14.49
CA ASP A 126 1.43 1.65 15.94
C ASP A 126 2.80 1.03 16.24
N GLU A 127 3.25 0.08 15.41
CA GLU A 127 4.60 -0.48 15.48
C GLU A 127 5.68 0.56 15.19
N HIS A 128 5.43 1.53 14.29
CA HIS A 128 6.34 2.66 14.08
C HIS A 128 6.54 3.48 15.36
N GLY A 129 5.44 3.88 16.01
CA GLY A 129 5.49 4.65 17.26
C GLY A 129 6.13 3.87 18.42
N LYS A 130 5.85 2.56 18.54
CA LYS A 130 6.47 1.70 19.55
C LYS A 130 7.98 1.55 19.32
N ALA A 131 8.38 1.26 18.08
CA ALA A 131 9.78 1.06 17.72
C ALA A 131 10.60 2.34 17.87
N GLU A 132 10.04 3.51 17.55
CA GLU A 132 10.70 4.79 17.78
C GLU A 132 10.96 5.04 19.27
N LYS A 133 9.95 4.80 20.12
CA LYS A 133 10.10 4.90 21.58
C LYS A 133 11.16 3.94 22.10
N LYS A 134 11.18 2.70 21.59
CA LYS A 134 12.17 1.69 21.94
C LYS A 134 13.59 2.14 21.57
N LEU A 135 13.78 2.63 20.35
CA LEU A 135 15.08 3.16 19.93
C LEU A 135 15.54 4.30 20.85
N LYS A 136 14.64 5.24 21.18
CA LYS A 136 14.97 6.40 22.04
C LYS A 136 15.32 6.01 23.47
N LYS A 137 14.64 5.02 24.05
CA LYS A 137 14.80 4.63 25.46
C LYS A 137 15.89 3.58 25.69
N GLU A 138 16.03 2.66 24.74
CA GLU A 138 16.84 1.45 24.91
C GLU A 138 17.98 1.38 23.89
N SER A 139 18.10 2.35 22.98
CA SER A 139 19.08 2.33 21.88
C SER A 139 18.99 1.07 21.01
N GLN A 140 17.81 0.45 20.96
CA GLN A 140 17.58 -0.83 20.28
C GLN A 140 16.66 -0.65 19.06
N SER A 141 17.13 -1.10 17.90
CA SER A 141 16.33 -1.19 16.68
C SER A 141 15.32 -2.35 16.72
N THR A 142 14.23 -2.22 15.99
CA THR A 142 13.19 -3.25 15.89
C THR A 142 13.32 -4.03 14.57
N PRO A 143 13.22 -5.38 14.57
CA PRO A 143 13.24 -6.17 13.34
C PRO A 143 12.07 -5.83 12.40
N ARG A 144 12.35 -5.60 11.10
CA ARG A 144 11.33 -5.29 10.08
C ARG A 144 10.25 -6.36 9.93
N LYS A 145 10.54 -7.61 10.27
CA LYS A 145 9.52 -8.68 10.33
C LYS A 145 8.29 -8.32 11.19
N ALA A 146 8.46 -7.47 12.22
CA ALA A 146 7.33 -6.97 13.02
C ALA A 146 6.38 -6.09 12.18
N LEU A 147 6.93 -5.28 11.28
CA LEU A 147 6.16 -4.45 10.34
C LEU A 147 5.42 -5.30 9.32
N VAL A 148 6.09 -6.33 8.77
CA VAL A 148 5.47 -7.28 7.84
C VAL A 148 4.29 -8.00 8.50
N ALA A 149 4.48 -8.49 9.73
CA ALA A 149 3.42 -9.14 10.50
C ALA A 149 2.24 -8.19 10.77
N ALA A 150 2.50 -6.88 10.87
CA ALA A 150 1.50 -5.83 11.05
C ALA A 150 0.94 -5.26 9.72
N GLY A 151 1.27 -5.87 8.58
CA GLY A 151 0.70 -5.55 7.27
C GLY A 151 1.49 -4.56 6.41
N GLN A 152 2.69 -4.13 6.83
CA GLN A 152 3.52 -3.26 5.99
C GLN A 152 4.09 -4.02 4.79
N ASN A 153 3.93 -3.42 3.60
CA ASN A 153 4.46 -3.95 2.36
C ASN A 153 5.93 -3.58 2.15
N PHE A 154 6.72 -4.57 1.74
CA PHE A 154 8.10 -4.39 1.26
C PHE A 154 8.31 -4.96 -0.16
N ASP A 155 7.27 -5.53 -0.76
CA ASP A 155 7.24 -5.98 -2.16
C ASP A 155 6.61 -4.89 -3.03
N TYR A 156 7.39 -3.83 -3.27
CA TYR A 156 6.93 -2.66 -4.02
C TYR A 156 6.75 -2.96 -5.51
N GLU A 157 7.54 -3.88 -6.07
CA GLU A 157 7.40 -4.27 -7.47
C GLU A 157 6.03 -4.87 -7.75
N LYS A 158 5.58 -5.79 -6.87
CA LYS A 158 4.23 -6.34 -6.94
C LYS A 158 3.16 -5.27 -6.75
N ALA A 159 3.34 -4.33 -5.81
CA ALA A 159 2.40 -3.24 -5.60
C ALA A 159 2.26 -2.35 -6.83
N CYS A 160 3.37 -1.98 -7.48
CA CYS A 160 3.35 -1.21 -8.72
C CYS A 160 2.70 -1.98 -9.87
N ALA A 161 3.05 -3.28 -10.01
CA ALA A 161 2.57 -4.12 -11.10
C ALA A 161 1.05 -4.31 -11.08
N ALA A 162 0.43 -4.31 -9.90
CA ALA A 162 -1.02 -4.42 -9.74
C ALA A 162 -1.82 -3.30 -10.45
N CYS A 163 -1.19 -2.16 -10.75
CA CYS A 163 -1.79 -1.06 -11.49
C CYS A 163 -1.13 -0.86 -12.87
N HIS A 164 0.20 -0.74 -12.90
CA HIS A 164 0.94 -0.37 -14.12
C HIS A 164 1.12 -1.51 -15.12
N LEU A 165 1.06 -2.76 -14.65
CA LEU A 165 1.17 -3.95 -15.49
C LEU A 165 -0.16 -4.72 -15.57
N ASN A 166 -1.26 -4.12 -15.12
CA ASN A 166 -2.58 -4.76 -15.12
C ASN A 166 -3.33 -4.52 -16.45
N TYR A 167 -2.85 -5.13 -17.54
CA TYR A 167 -3.49 -5.05 -18.84
C TYR A 167 -3.46 -6.40 -19.58
N LYS A 168 -4.37 -6.56 -20.55
CA LYS A 168 -4.44 -7.78 -21.36
C LYS A 168 -3.14 -7.95 -22.16
N GLY A 169 -2.51 -9.13 -22.06
CA GLY A 169 -1.24 -9.42 -22.73
C GLY A 169 0.00 -8.95 -21.95
N SER A 170 -0.16 -8.40 -20.75
CA SER A 170 0.96 -8.09 -19.85
C SER A 170 1.72 -9.35 -19.44
N SER A 171 3.03 -9.22 -19.20
CA SER A 171 3.86 -10.27 -18.61
C SER A 171 3.56 -10.51 -17.13
N HIS A 172 2.81 -9.61 -16.48
CA HIS A 172 2.39 -9.76 -15.09
C HIS A 172 1.32 -10.83 -14.93
N LYS A 173 1.66 -11.97 -14.29
CA LYS A 173 0.75 -13.10 -14.06
C LYS A 173 -0.51 -12.76 -13.24
N GLY A 174 -0.48 -11.68 -12.46
CA GLY A 174 -1.61 -11.23 -11.66
C GLY A 174 -2.60 -10.34 -12.42
N ALA A 175 -2.37 -10.05 -13.70
CA ALA A 175 -3.21 -9.15 -14.46
C ALA A 175 -4.64 -9.71 -14.61
N LYS A 176 -5.65 -8.91 -14.26
CA LYS A 176 -7.07 -9.27 -14.36
C LYS A 176 -7.95 -8.02 -14.56
N PRO A 177 -9.16 -8.19 -15.14
CA PRO A 177 -10.10 -7.08 -15.25
C PRO A 177 -10.50 -6.51 -13.87
N PRO A 178 -10.81 -5.20 -13.77
CA PRO A 178 -10.71 -4.20 -14.83
C PRO A 178 -9.24 -3.86 -15.16
N TYR A 179 -8.91 -3.77 -16.45
CA TYR A 179 -7.55 -3.50 -16.93
C TYR A 179 -7.28 -1.99 -17.06
N THR A 180 -6.02 -1.59 -16.91
CA THR A 180 -5.61 -0.23 -17.29
C THR A 180 -5.77 -0.04 -18.81
N PRO A 181 -6.40 1.06 -19.27
CA PRO A 181 -6.49 1.39 -20.68
C PRO A 181 -5.21 2.07 -21.20
N PHE A 182 -4.31 2.48 -20.30
CA PHE A 182 -3.06 3.15 -20.64
C PHE A 182 -1.92 2.13 -20.75
N THR A 183 -1.81 1.51 -21.93
CA THR A 183 -0.84 0.45 -22.23
C THR A 183 0.24 0.93 -23.21
N PRO A 184 1.35 0.19 -23.38
CA PRO A 184 2.36 0.49 -24.40
C PRO A 184 1.82 0.52 -25.84
N GLU A 185 0.69 -0.16 -26.10
CA GLU A 185 0.00 -0.11 -27.39
C GLU A 185 -0.73 1.22 -27.61
N ALA A 186 -1.30 1.80 -26.54
CA ALA A 186 -1.96 3.10 -26.61
C ALA A 186 -0.96 4.25 -26.78
N ASP A 187 0.18 4.17 -26.08
CA ASP A 187 1.32 5.09 -26.23
C ASP A 187 2.56 4.44 -25.58
N ALA A 188 3.71 4.46 -26.28
CA ALA A 188 4.95 3.84 -25.79
C ALA A 188 5.41 4.41 -24.43
N LYS A 189 4.99 5.64 -24.07
CA LYS A 189 5.30 6.26 -22.77
C LYS A 189 4.73 5.48 -21.58
N TYR A 190 3.74 4.61 -21.78
CA TYR A 190 3.14 3.78 -20.74
C TYR A 190 3.90 2.47 -20.48
N LYS A 191 5.01 2.22 -21.19
CA LYS A 191 5.91 1.12 -20.85
C LYS A 191 6.44 1.30 -19.43
N PHE A 192 6.12 0.33 -18.57
CA PHE A 192 6.52 0.32 -17.17
C PHE A 192 7.70 -0.63 -16.95
N GLU A 193 8.76 -0.10 -16.35
CA GLU A 193 9.95 -0.84 -15.93
C GLU A 193 10.20 -0.45 -14.46
N TYR A 194 10.06 -1.40 -13.54
CA TYR A 194 10.05 -1.11 -12.09
C TYR A 194 11.30 -0.34 -11.65
N ASP A 195 12.49 -0.84 -11.99
CA ASP A 195 13.76 -0.22 -11.60
C ASP A 195 13.94 1.22 -12.10
N LYS A 196 13.42 1.52 -13.29
CA LYS A 196 13.44 2.88 -13.84
C LYS A 196 12.40 3.77 -13.16
N ALA A 197 11.20 3.24 -12.93
CA ALA A 197 10.09 3.99 -12.36
C ALA A 197 10.40 4.44 -10.92
N VAL A 198 10.97 3.56 -10.08
CA VAL A 198 11.29 3.89 -8.68
C VAL A 198 12.41 4.92 -8.55
N ARG A 199 13.23 5.11 -9.58
CA ARG A 199 14.31 6.13 -9.63
C ARG A 199 13.87 7.45 -10.29
N SER A 200 12.58 7.57 -10.63
CA SER A 200 12.01 8.78 -11.21
C SER A 200 11.45 9.73 -10.14
N LYS A 201 10.97 10.90 -10.55
CA LYS A 201 10.23 11.85 -9.69
C LYS A 201 8.78 11.44 -9.40
N ALA A 202 8.37 10.21 -9.73
CA ALA A 202 7.00 9.73 -9.53
C ALA A 202 6.72 9.29 -8.08
N LEU A 203 7.77 9.04 -7.30
CA LEU A 203 7.70 8.79 -5.86
C LEU A 203 7.95 10.08 -5.09
N HIS A 204 7.70 10.04 -3.77
CA HIS A 204 8.13 11.12 -2.89
C HIS A 204 9.66 11.14 -2.74
N GLU A 205 10.18 12.27 -2.32
CA GLU A 205 11.57 12.45 -1.97
C GLU A 205 11.99 11.48 -0.85
N HIS A 206 13.21 11.00 -0.92
CA HIS A 206 13.75 10.07 0.07
C HIS A 206 14.56 10.83 1.12
N TYR A 207 14.26 10.58 2.39
CA TYR A 207 14.96 11.18 3.52
C TYR A 207 15.73 10.13 4.32
N LYS A 208 16.79 10.57 4.99
CA LYS A 208 17.63 9.71 5.83
C LYS A 208 16.81 9.14 6.99
N LEU A 209 16.85 7.81 7.16
CA LEU A 209 16.18 7.16 8.27
C LEU A 209 17.13 6.99 9.46
N LYS A 210 16.59 7.15 10.67
CA LYS A 210 17.32 7.07 11.95
C LYS A 210 17.66 5.64 12.42
N GLY A 211 17.48 4.63 11.56
CA GLY A 211 17.78 3.23 11.92
C GLY A 211 16.79 2.58 12.91
N VAL A 212 15.57 3.10 13.07
CA VAL A 212 14.52 2.53 13.94
C VAL A 212 14.25 1.06 13.64
N PHE A 213 14.35 0.66 12.37
CA PHE A 213 14.13 -0.71 11.93
C PHE A 213 15.36 -1.33 11.27
N SER A 214 15.57 -2.62 11.53
CA SER A 214 16.71 -3.41 11.04
C SER A 214 16.28 -4.79 10.51
N GLY A 215 17.20 -5.49 9.82
CA GLY A 215 16.95 -6.82 9.25
C GLY A 215 15.98 -6.83 8.06
N ASP A 216 15.70 -8.03 7.58
CA ASP A 216 14.84 -8.28 6.41
C ASP A 216 13.34 -8.20 6.73
N PRO A 217 12.48 -7.96 5.71
CA PRO A 217 12.82 -7.77 4.29
C PRO A 217 13.34 -6.36 3.96
N LEU A 218 14.23 -6.31 2.96
CA LEU A 218 14.80 -5.09 2.42
C LEU A 218 14.68 -5.05 0.89
N PRO A 219 14.01 -4.04 0.31
CA PRO A 219 14.03 -3.86 -1.14
C PRO A 219 15.46 -3.62 -1.62
N ALA A 220 15.84 -4.18 -2.77
CA ALA A 220 17.19 -4.05 -3.33
C ALA A 220 17.63 -2.59 -3.48
N VAL A 221 16.70 -1.69 -3.81
CA VAL A 221 16.94 -0.25 -3.97
C VAL A 221 17.19 0.51 -2.66
N ARG A 222 16.95 -0.12 -1.50
CA ARG A 222 17.01 0.55 -0.18
C ARG A 222 18.36 1.21 0.08
N ALA A 223 19.45 0.48 -0.14
CA ALA A 223 20.79 0.96 0.19
C ALA A 223 21.17 2.18 -0.68
N GLU A 224 20.88 2.10 -1.98
CA GLU A 224 21.05 3.21 -2.92
C GLU A 224 20.23 4.43 -2.49
N PHE A 225 18.94 4.25 -2.20
CA PHE A 225 18.05 5.35 -1.85
C PHE A 225 18.47 6.02 -0.55
N GLN A 226 18.95 5.27 0.44
CA GLN A 226 19.46 5.86 1.67
C GLN A 226 20.82 6.52 1.50
N LYS A 227 21.69 6.03 0.61
CA LYS A 227 22.94 6.71 0.29
C LYS A 227 22.67 8.12 -0.24
N ASN A 228 21.69 8.26 -1.13
CA ASN A 228 21.37 9.49 -1.83
C ASN A 228 20.24 10.33 -1.21
N ALA A 229 19.63 9.85 -0.13
CA ALA A 229 18.53 10.54 0.55
C ALA A 229 18.95 11.90 1.12
N LYS A 230 18.00 12.84 1.18
CA LYS A 230 18.18 14.14 1.83
C LYS A 230 18.12 14.01 3.36
N GLU A 231 18.76 14.93 4.05
CA GLU A 231 18.52 15.09 5.49
C GLU A 231 17.10 15.63 5.73
N ILE A 232 16.50 15.26 6.86
CA ILE A 232 15.23 15.84 7.29
C ILE A 232 15.53 17.26 7.78
N PRO A 233 14.87 18.30 7.24
CA PRO A 233 15.00 19.67 7.73
C PRO A 233 14.71 19.74 9.23
N GLU A 234 15.48 20.57 9.96
CA GLU A 234 15.25 20.86 11.37
C GLU A 234 13.99 21.70 11.61
#